data_AF-A0A5N9BCT0-F1
#
_entry.id   AF-A0A5N9BCT0-F1
#
_cell.length_a   1.000
_cell.length_b   1.000
_cell.length_c   1.000
_cell.angle_alpha   90.00
_cell.angle_beta   90.00
_cell.angle_gamma   90.00
#
_symmetry.space_group_name_H-M   'P 1'
#
loop_
_entity.id
_entity.type
_entity.pdbx_description
1 polymer ?
#
loop_
_entity_poly.entity_id
_entity_poly.type
_entity_poly.pdbx_seq_one_letter_code
_entity_poly.pdbx_strand_id
1 'polypeptide(L)'
;MRIALLGISHETNTFSVTPATYEEFEKRTIIRGDEIFPRYEGANYTITGYMDAAREFDFELVPLMFAETGPIGTITKDAYDRLSSEMFTMLENQGPWDGVLISNHGAAVSEEFPDMDGEFTRKTREIVGPKVP
;
A
#
# COMPACT_ATOMS: atom_id res chain seq x y z
N MET A 1 -13.42 9.16 13.23
CA MET A 1 -13.48 8.28 12.05
C MET A 1 -12.28 7.35 12.10
N ARG A 2 -12.42 6.11 11.64
CA ARG A 2 -11.35 5.11 11.63
C ARG A 2 -10.97 4.77 10.20
N ILE A 3 -9.78 5.17 9.79
CA ILE A 3 -9.33 5.16 8.40
C ILE A 3 -8.11 4.26 8.26
N ALA A 4 -8.19 3.25 7.40
CA ALA A 4 -7.08 2.34 7.17
C ALA A 4 -6.01 2.98 6.27
N LEU A 5 -4.73 2.68 6.56
CA LEU A 5 -3.59 3.02 5.72
C LEU A 5 -2.88 1.76 5.22
N LEU A 6 -2.80 1.61 3.90
CA LEU A 6 -2.03 0.55 3.25
C LEU A 6 -1.57 0.97 1.85
N GLY A 7 -0.58 0.29 1.28
CA GLY A 7 -0.22 0.49 -0.12
C GLY A 7 1.07 -0.18 -0.55
N ILE A 8 1.20 -0.33 -1.86
CA ILE A 8 2.40 -0.81 -2.54
C ILE A 8 2.92 0.34 -3.42
N SER A 9 4.06 0.90 -3.06
CA SER A 9 4.71 1.99 -3.81
C SER A 9 5.83 1.43 -4.68
N HIS A 10 5.59 1.36 -5.98
CA HIS A 10 6.55 0.92 -6.98
C HIS A 10 6.33 1.63 -8.31
N GLU A 11 7.41 2.10 -8.93
CA GLU A 11 7.39 2.62 -10.29
C GLU A 11 8.01 1.56 -11.21
N THR A 12 7.22 1.00 -12.12
CA THR A 12 7.70 -0.08 -12.98
C THR A 12 8.35 0.44 -14.26
N ASN A 13 9.57 0.00 -14.50
CA ASN A 13 10.18 0.00 -15.83
C ASN A 13 10.09 -1.40 -16.45
N THR A 14 9.11 -1.64 -17.32
CA THR A 14 8.86 -2.96 -17.93
C THR A 14 9.98 -3.46 -18.85
N PHE A 15 10.97 -2.62 -19.20
CA PHE A 15 12.17 -3.03 -19.94
C PHE A 15 13.34 -3.42 -19.03
N SER A 16 13.21 -3.24 -17.71
CA SER A 16 14.22 -3.64 -16.75
C SER A 16 14.33 -5.16 -16.69
N VAL A 17 15.57 -5.67 -16.68
CA VAL A 17 15.86 -7.10 -16.51
C VAL A 17 15.80 -7.56 -15.05
N THR A 18 15.72 -6.62 -14.10
CA THR A 18 15.61 -6.91 -12.68
C THR A 18 14.14 -6.88 -12.28
N PRO A 19 13.48 -8.03 -12.03
CA PRO A 19 12.10 -8.05 -11.60
C PRO A 19 11.94 -7.52 -10.17
N ALA A 20 10.77 -6.96 -9.84
CA ALA A 20 10.43 -6.62 -8.45
C ALA A 20 9.92 -7.86 -7.72
N THR A 21 10.84 -8.66 -7.20
CA THR A 21 10.52 -9.82 -6.36
C THR A 21 10.18 -9.39 -4.94
N TYR A 22 9.59 -10.29 -4.15
CA TYR A 22 9.27 -10.02 -2.75
C TYR A 22 10.53 -9.63 -1.96
N GLU A 23 11.67 -10.27 -2.27
CA GLU A 23 12.97 -9.97 -1.65
C GLU A 23 13.46 -8.55 -1.99
N GLU A 24 13.15 -8.00 -3.17
CA GLU A 24 13.48 -6.61 -3.51
C GLU A 24 12.64 -5.61 -2.71
N PHE A 25 11.39 -5.96 -2.39
CA PHE A 25 10.59 -5.18 -1.42
C PHE A 25 11.16 -5.32 -0.01
N GLU A 26 11.50 -6.54 0.45
CA GLU A 26 12.10 -6.74 1.78
C GLU A 26 13.41 -6.00 1.97
N LYS A 27 14.29 -6.02 0.96
CA LYS A 27 15.56 -5.29 0.97
C LYS A 27 15.35 -3.78 1.12
N ARG A 28 14.26 -3.26 0.55
CA ARG A 28 13.96 -1.83 0.60
C ARG A 28 13.11 -1.48 1.81
N THR A 29 11.84 -1.87 1.83
CA THR A 29 10.88 -1.60 2.90
C THR A 29 9.65 -2.50 2.76
N ILE A 30 9.42 -3.32 3.78
CA ILE A 30 8.10 -3.87 4.13
C ILE A 30 7.91 -3.62 5.62
N ILE A 31 6.96 -2.77 5.97
CA ILE A 31 6.70 -2.36 7.35
C ILE A 31 5.22 -2.50 7.68
N ARG A 32 4.92 -2.80 8.95
CA ARG A 32 3.58 -3.18 9.40
C ARG A 32 3.19 -2.39 10.63
N GLY A 33 1.90 -2.08 10.77
CA GLY A 33 1.36 -1.48 11.98
C GLY A 33 2.07 -0.19 12.37
N ASP A 34 2.27 -0.02 13.68
CA ASP A 34 2.83 1.19 14.25
C ASP A 34 4.30 1.45 13.84
N GLU A 35 4.98 0.50 13.18
CA GLU A 35 6.31 0.72 12.60
C GLU A 35 6.29 1.74 11.45
N ILE A 36 5.13 1.96 10.83
CA ILE A 36 4.96 2.92 9.72
C ILE A 36 5.20 4.36 10.18
N PHE A 37 4.64 4.75 11.32
CA PHE A 37 4.69 6.14 11.77
C PHE A 37 6.09 6.68 12.06
N PRO A 38 6.94 6.04 12.90
CA PRO A 38 8.28 6.56 13.16
C PRO A 38 9.17 6.58 11.91
N ARG A 39 8.85 5.78 10.88
CA ARG A 39 9.59 5.73 9.63
C ARG A 39 9.32 6.91 8.69
N TYR A 40 8.11 7.49 8.76
CA TYR A 40 7.65 8.55 7.86
C TYR A 40 7.31 9.87 8.57
N GLU A 41 7.36 9.92 9.89
CA GLU A 41 7.17 11.16 10.65
C GLU A 41 8.18 12.24 10.22
N GLY A 42 7.68 13.42 9.86
CA GLY A 42 8.50 14.55 9.41
C GLY A 42 9.17 14.37 8.03
N ALA A 43 8.86 13.29 7.31
CA ALA A 43 9.34 13.07 5.95
C ALA A 43 8.50 13.83 4.91
N ASN A 44 9.00 13.94 3.68
CA ASN A 44 8.22 14.46 2.55
C ASN A 44 7.62 13.29 1.76
N TYR A 45 6.65 12.59 2.36
CA TYR A 45 6.01 11.42 1.79
C TYR A 45 4.48 11.51 1.88
N THR A 46 3.76 10.79 1.01
CA THR A 46 2.28 10.75 1.03
C THR A 46 1.74 10.33 2.40
N ILE A 47 2.36 9.32 3.01
CA ILE A 47 2.03 8.84 4.36
C ILE A 47 2.15 9.95 5.41
N THR A 48 3.17 10.81 5.31
CA THR A 48 3.32 11.94 6.24
C THR A 48 2.14 12.91 6.10
N GLY A 49 1.70 13.20 4.88
CA GLY A 49 0.50 14.00 4.63
C GLY A 49 -0.76 13.38 5.24
N TYR A 50 -0.90 12.04 5.20
CA TYR A 50 -2.00 11.34 5.86
C TYR A 50 -1.93 11.47 7.40
N MET A 51 -0.72 11.36 7.98
CA MET A 51 -0.51 11.54 9.42
C MET A 51 -0.85 12.98 9.87
N ASP A 52 -0.45 13.98 9.09
CA ASP A 52 -0.75 15.38 9.38
C ASP A 52 -2.25 15.67 9.24
N ALA A 53 -2.90 15.14 8.21
CA ALA A 53 -4.35 15.22 8.05
C ALA A 53 -5.11 14.53 9.21
N ALA A 54 -4.62 13.40 9.70
CA ALA A 54 -5.22 12.70 10.84
C ALA A 54 -5.24 13.58 12.10
N ARG A 55 -4.15 14.33 12.33
CA ARG A 55 -4.04 15.30 13.44
C ARG A 55 -4.91 16.53 13.21
N GLU A 56 -4.95 17.06 11.99
CA GLU A 56 -5.72 18.26 11.65
C GLU A 56 -7.24 18.03 11.71
N PHE A 57 -7.70 16.88 11.22
CA PHE A 57 -9.12 16.54 11.09
C PHE A 57 -9.65 15.56 12.15
N ASP A 58 -8.83 15.24 13.16
CA ASP A 58 -9.18 14.40 14.33
C ASP A 58 -9.80 13.04 13.95
N PHE A 59 -9.07 12.27 13.12
CA PHE A 59 -9.43 10.88 12.80
C PHE A 59 -8.33 9.90 13.21
N GLU A 60 -8.73 8.66 13.51
CA GLU A 60 -7.82 7.56 13.80
C GLU A 60 -7.29 7.01 12.47
N LEU A 61 -6.04 7.31 12.16
CA LEU A 61 -5.30 6.67 11.08
C LEU A 61 -4.74 5.34 11.58
N VAL A 62 -5.20 4.23 11.01
CA VAL A 62 -4.80 2.88 11.42
C VAL A 62 -3.81 2.32 10.40
N PRO A 63 -2.52 2.19 10.76
CA PRO A 63 -1.51 1.67 9.84
C PRO A 63 -1.66 0.15 9.73
N LEU A 64 -1.86 -0.36 8.51
CA LEU A 64 -1.89 -1.80 8.27
C LEU A 64 -0.51 -2.29 7.81
N MET A 65 -0.14 -1.95 6.58
CA MET A 65 1.11 -2.35 5.99
C MET A 65 1.46 -1.45 4.81
N PHE A 66 2.74 -1.12 4.69
CA PHE A 66 3.28 -0.39 3.56
C PHE A 66 4.50 -1.12 3.01
N ALA A 67 4.54 -1.27 1.69
CA ALA A 67 5.67 -1.84 0.98
C ALA A 67 6.15 -0.84 -0.08
N GLU A 68 7.45 -0.58 -0.13
CA GLU A 68 8.06 0.17 -1.22
C GLU A 68 9.28 -0.54 -1.76
N THR A 69 9.51 -0.38 -3.05
CA THR A 69 10.81 -0.67 -3.67
C THR A 69 11.26 0.52 -4.52
N GLY A 70 12.49 0.47 -5.03
CA GLY A 70 12.98 1.46 -6.00
C GLY A 70 12.46 1.19 -7.41
N PRO A 71 12.66 2.09 -8.37
CA PRO A 71 12.23 1.85 -9.74
C PRO A 71 13.02 0.67 -10.36
N ILE A 72 12.32 -0.43 -10.60
CA ILE A 72 12.84 -1.68 -11.20
C ILE A 72 11.75 -2.31 -12.09
N GLY A 73 11.92 -3.58 -12.47
CA GLY A 73 11.03 -4.27 -13.39
C GLY A 73 9.67 -4.61 -12.82
N THR A 74 8.91 -5.36 -13.62
CA THR A 74 7.57 -5.86 -13.30
C THR A 74 7.55 -6.57 -11.96
N ILE A 75 6.51 -6.31 -11.16
CA ILE A 75 6.25 -7.03 -9.90
C ILE A 75 5.94 -8.49 -10.23
N THR A 76 6.69 -9.42 -9.64
CA THR A 76 6.43 -10.85 -9.85
C THR A 76 5.07 -11.22 -9.27
N LYS A 77 4.44 -12.25 -9.83
CA LYS A 77 3.19 -12.80 -9.27
C LYS A 77 3.33 -13.13 -7.79
N ASP A 78 4.43 -13.79 -7.40
CA ASP A 78 4.69 -14.14 -5.99
C ASP A 78 4.74 -12.90 -5.09
N ALA A 79 5.45 -11.85 -5.52
CA ALA A 79 5.55 -10.62 -4.75
C ALA A 79 4.20 -9.94 -4.58
N TYR A 80 3.44 -9.80 -5.68
CA TYR A 80 2.11 -9.21 -5.63
C TYR A 80 1.17 -10.02 -4.74
N ASP A 81 1.10 -11.34 -4.93
CA ASP A 81 0.21 -12.22 -4.16
C ASP A 81 0.50 -12.13 -2.66
N ARG A 82 1.78 -12.19 -2.25
CA ARG A 82 2.16 -12.16 -0.83
C ARG A 82 1.85 -10.81 -0.19
N LEU A 83 2.25 -9.71 -0.83
CA LEU A 83 2.02 -8.37 -0.32
C LEU A 83 0.52 -8.05 -0.24
N SER A 84 -0.20 -8.27 -1.34
CA SER A 84 -1.63 -7.93 -1.43
C SER A 84 -2.48 -8.83 -0.53
N SER A 85 -2.22 -10.13 -0.47
CA SER A 85 -2.99 -11.05 0.40
C SER A 85 -2.84 -10.68 1.87
N GLU A 86 -1.62 -10.32 2.31
CA GLU A 86 -1.40 -9.88 3.68
C GLU A 86 -2.14 -8.57 3.98
N MET A 87 -1.99 -7.56 3.12
CA MET A 87 -2.68 -6.28 3.24
C MET A 87 -4.21 -6.43 3.26
N PHE A 88 -4.76 -7.24 2.37
CA PHE A 88 -6.20 -7.48 2.27
C PHE A 88 -6.73 -8.28 3.46
N THR A 89 -5.96 -9.25 3.98
CA THR A 89 -6.31 -9.97 5.21
C THR A 89 -6.35 -9.04 6.41
N MET A 90 -5.41 -8.09 6.52
CA MET A 90 -5.44 -7.07 7.57
C MET A 90 -6.65 -6.15 7.42
N LEU A 91 -6.93 -5.71 6.18
CA LEU A 91 -8.06 -4.82 5.87
C LEU A 91 -9.41 -5.48 6.21
N GLU A 92 -9.59 -6.75 5.88
CA GLU A 92 -10.81 -7.50 6.18
C GLU A 92 -11.00 -7.69 7.69
N ASN A 93 -9.94 -8.10 8.41
CA ASN A 93 -10.04 -8.49 9.81
C ASN A 93 -10.05 -7.33 10.82
N GLN A 94 -9.52 -6.16 10.46
CA GLN A 94 -9.36 -5.03 11.39
C GLN A 94 -10.41 -3.92 11.19
N GLY A 95 -11.38 -4.13 10.29
CA GLY A 95 -12.54 -3.25 10.12
C GLY A 95 -13.54 -3.31 11.30
N PRO A 96 -14.68 -2.60 11.19
CA PRO A 96 -15.13 -1.81 10.04
C PRO A 96 -14.33 -0.50 9.86
N TRP A 97 -14.35 0.03 8.64
CA TRP A 97 -13.63 1.26 8.26
C TRP A 97 -14.59 2.36 7.82
N ASP A 98 -14.26 3.60 8.18
CA ASP A 98 -14.94 4.81 7.69
C ASP A 98 -14.33 5.33 6.38
N GLY A 99 -13.13 4.86 6.02
CA GLY A 99 -12.43 5.20 4.79
C GLY A 99 -11.13 4.41 4.63
N VAL A 100 -10.55 4.41 3.43
CA VAL A 100 -9.23 3.82 3.17
C VAL A 100 -8.32 4.82 2.46
N LEU A 101 -7.15 5.07 3.03
CA LEU A 101 -6.08 5.83 2.39
C LEU A 101 -5.07 4.87 1.79
N ILE A 102 -5.12 4.73 0.46
CA ILE A 102 -4.19 3.91 -0.30
C ILE A 102 -2.95 4.75 -0.62
N SER A 103 -1.76 4.29 -0.21
CA SER A 103 -0.48 4.94 -0.49
C SER A 103 0.26 4.24 -1.63
N ASN A 104 -0.40 4.03 -2.75
CA ASN A 104 0.22 3.47 -3.94
C ASN A 104 1.07 4.52 -4.69
N HIS A 105 2.00 4.07 -5.54
CA HIS A 105 2.74 4.97 -6.42
C HIS A 105 1.89 5.45 -7.62
N GLY A 106 1.08 4.56 -8.22
CA GLY A 106 0.24 4.87 -9.38
C GLY A 106 0.87 4.55 -10.75
N ALA A 107 2.01 3.85 -10.80
CA ALA A 107 2.69 3.45 -12.03
C ALA A 107 3.21 2.00 -11.96
N ALA A 108 2.58 1.15 -11.15
CA ALA A 108 3.02 -0.20 -10.93
C ALA A 108 2.39 -1.17 -11.95
N VAL A 109 3.22 -2.08 -12.44
CA VAL A 109 2.82 -3.19 -13.30
C VAL A 109 3.25 -4.49 -12.62
N SER A 110 2.32 -5.44 -12.49
CA SER A 110 2.64 -6.81 -12.10
C SER A 110 2.52 -7.77 -13.29
N GLU A 111 3.02 -8.98 -13.14
CA GLU A 111 2.92 -10.02 -14.16
C GLU A 111 1.46 -10.35 -14.51
N GLU A 112 0.54 -10.23 -13.54
CA GLU A 112 -0.89 -10.51 -13.74
C GLU A 112 -1.71 -9.27 -14.06
N PHE A 113 -1.31 -8.11 -13.54
CA PHE A 113 -2.08 -6.87 -13.61
C PHE A 113 -1.23 -5.75 -14.20
N PRO A 114 -1.41 -5.45 -15.51
CA PRO A 114 -0.79 -4.29 -16.15
C PRO A 114 -1.17 -2.95 -15.49
N ASP A 115 -2.36 -2.87 -14.90
CA ASP A 115 -2.79 -1.79 -14.01
C ASP A 115 -2.88 -2.36 -12.58
N MET A 116 -1.72 -2.49 -11.92
CA MET A 116 -1.66 -3.08 -10.57
C MET A 116 -2.36 -2.17 -9.57
N ASP A 117 -2.16 -0.86 -9.67
CA ASP A 117 -2.75 0.14 -8.78
C ASP A 117 -4.29 0.13 -8.85
N GLY A 118 -4.84 0.04 -10.07
CA GLY A 118 -6.27 -0.10 -10.31
C GLY A 118 -6.83 -1.41 -9.76
N GLU A 119 -6.17 -2.56 -10.00
CA GLU A 119 -6.62 -3.84 -9.44
C GLU A 119 -6.57 -3.82 -7.91
N PHE A 120 -5.51 -3.30 -7.31
CA PHE A 120 -5.40 -3.18 -5.85
C PHE A 120 -6.54 -2.34 -5.27
N THR A 121 -6.81 -1.19 -5.89
CA THR A 121 -7.93 -0.31 -5.49
C THR A 121 -9.29 -1.00 -5.65
N ARG A 122 -9.49 -1.74 -6.75
CA ARG A 122 -10.71 -2.51 -7.00
C ARG A 122 -10.92 -3.59 -5.94
N LYS A 123 -9.86 -4.31 -5.55
CA LYS A 123 -9.90 -5.31 -4.47
C LYS A 123 -10.14 -4.71 -3.10
N THR A 124 -9.49 -3.59 -2.77
CA THR A 124 -9.80 -2.81 -1.56
C THR A 124 -11.30 -2.50 -1.49
N ARG A 125 -11.88 -2.00 -2.58
CA ARG A 125 -13.32 -1.68 -2.68
C ARG A 125 -14.23 -2.89 -2.51
N GLU A 126 -13.86 -4.06 -3.02
CA GLU A 126 -14.60 -5.31 -2.80
C GLU A 126 -14.67 -5.67 -1.31
N ILE A 127 -13.57 -5.45 -0.57
CA ILE A 127 -13.46 -5.78 0.85
C ILE A 127 -14.25 -4.80 1.72
N VAL A 128 -14.07 -3.49 1.51
CA VAL A 128 -14.68 -2.47 2.39
C VAL A 128 -16.10 -2.07 1.97
N GLY A 129 -16.50 -2.40 0.75
CA GLY A 129 -17.83 -2.15 0.22
C GLY A 129 -18.03 -0.73 -0.34
N PRO A 130 -19.15 -0.48 -1.04
CA PRO A 130 -19.34 0.72 -1.86
C PRO A 130 -19.62 2.01 -1.08
N LYS A 131 -19.86 1.91 0.24
CA LYS A 131 -20.17 3.05 1.10
C LYS A 131 -18.94 3.63 1.79
N VAL A 132 -17.83 2.89 1.78
CA VAL A 132 -16.56 3.34 2.34
C VAL A 132 -15.78 4.04 1.22
N PRO A 133 -15.43 5.32 1.39
CA PRO A 133 -14.61 6.06 0.43
C PRO A 133 -13.19 5.50 0.34
#